data_AF-A0A1J3IZJ6-F1
#
_entry.id   AF-A0A1J3IZJ6-F1
#
_cell.length_a   1.000
_cell.length_b   1.000
_cell.length_c   1.000
_cell.angle_alpha   90.00
_cell.angle_beta   90.00
_cell.angle_gamma   90.00
#
_symmetry.space_group_name_H-M   'P 1'
#
loop_
_entity.id
_entity.type
_entity.pdbx_description
1 polymer ?
#
loop_
_entity_poly.entity_id
_entity_poly.type
_entity_poly.pdbx_seq_one_letter_code
_entity_poly.pdbx_strand_id
1 'polypeptide(L)'
;VNLRRGYQKKEKEYTQAWSVSNEPLCKLCQKPCKGNNAKEPEYFEDLFCDLACYEDYRTRASSRFIRQELFQIEHGICTNCKLDCHQLATRLRPLPLERRREYVNKVAPELFARKNLLETLVNDPTEGNAWHADHIIPVFRGGGECRLENMRTLCVACHADVTAAQCVERRLIRSKARKQLKDTLNELRNNPNQTNLLADNRKETDCSEEEEEEDELLVEVPGSSYSIDQKISPAS
;
A
#
# COMPACT_ATOMS: atom_id res chain seq x y z
N VAL A 1 -15.23 15.70 -14.14
CA VAL A 1 -16.20 14.91 -14.93
C VAL A 1 -16.98 14.02 -13.99
N ASN A 2 -18.32 14.13 -13.98
CA ASN A 2 -19.18 13.22 -13.23
C ASN A 2 -19.57 12.04 -14.11
N LEU A 3 -19.17 10.84 -13.72
CA LEU A 3 -19.42 9.62 -14.49
C LEU A 3 -20.27 8.65 -13.68
N ARG A 4 -21.27 8.06 -14.34
CA ARG A 4 -22.14 7.05 -13.75
C ARG A 4 -21.55 5.67 -13.96
N ARG A 5 -21.35 4.90 -12.88
CA ARG A 5 -21.05 3.47 -12.99
C ARG A 5 -22.35 2.69 -13.23
N GLY A 6 -22.29 1.67 -14.10
CA GLY A 6 -23.44 0.90 -14.58
C GLY A 6 -24.44 0.39 -13.54
N TYR A 7 -25.67 0.15 -14.01
CA TYR A 7 -26.91 -0.42 -13.43
C TYR A 7 -27.35 -0.12 -11.98
N GLN A 8 -26.49 0.33 -11.06
CA GLN A 8 -26.89 0.71 -9.70
C GLN A 8 -26.18 2.02 -9.26
N LYS A 9 -26.97 3.09 -9.38
CA LYS A 9 -26.78 4.50 -9.03
C LYS A 9 -25.81 4.80 -7.86
N LYS A 10 -24.57 5.15 -8.17
CA LYS A 10 -23.80 6.19 -7.46
C LYS A 10 -22.97 6.97 -8.48
N GLU A 11 -23.25 8.26 -8.62
CA GLU A 11 -22.45 9.17 -9.43
C GLU A 11 -21.12 9.41 -8.71
N LYS A 12 -20.02 9.28 -9.45
CA LYS A 12 -18.68 9.53 -8.92
C LYS A 12 -18.06 10.67 -9.70
N GLU A 13 -17.53 11.63 -8.96
CA GLU A 13 -16.74 12.71 -9.52
C GLU A 13 -15.32 12.23 -9.79
N TYR A 14 -14.84 12.46 -11.00
CA TYR A 14 -13.48 12.18 -11.42
C TYR A 14 -12.81 13.45 -11.94
N THR A 15 -11.60 13.72 -11.48
CA THR A 15 -10.74 14.81 -11.99
C THR A 15 -9.87 14.30 -13.12
N GLN A 16 -9.70 15.07 -14.19
CA GLN A 16 -8.79 14.74 -15.30
C GLN A 16 -7.94 15.97 -15.60
N ALA A 17 -6.65 15.75 -15.87
CA ALA A 17 -5.73 16.80 -16.28
C ALA A 17 -5.92 17.16 -17.76
N TRP A 18 -5.68 18.41 -18.11
CA TRP A 18 -5.78 18.94 -19.47
C TRP A 18 -4.46 19.60 -19.86
N SER A 19 -4.10 19.51 -21.14
CA SER A 19 -2.95 20.22 -21.70
C SER A 19 -3.26 21.71 -21.92
N VAL A 20 -2.22 22.50 -22.13
CA VAL A 20 -2.33 23.91 -22.56
C VAL A 20 -3.04 24.06 -23.91
N SER A 21 -3.04 23.02 -24.73
CA SER A 21 -3.73 22.96 -26.04
C SER A 21 -5.20 22.52 -25.91
N ASN A 22 -5.75 22.47 -24.70
CA ASN A 22 -7.12 22.05 -24.41
C ASN A 22 -7.41 20.60 -24.86
N GLU A 23 -6.43 19.71 -24.66
CA GLU A 23 -6.56 18.28 -24.88
C GLU A 23 -6.57 17.54 -23.54
N PRO A 24 -7.53 16.64 -23.30
CA PRO A 24 -7.59 15.84 -22.07
C PRO A 24 -6.41 14.87 -22.02
N LEU A 25 -5.77 14.72 -20.86
CA LEU A 25 -4.65 13.82 -20.66
C LEU A 25 -5.10 12.50 -20.05
N CYS A 26 -4.49 11.40 -20.51
CA CYS A 26 -4.74 10.06 -19.99
C CYS A 26 -4.42 10.00 -18.49
N LYS A 27 -5.36 9.46 -17.69
CA LYS A 27 -5.20 9.32 -16.24
C LYS A 27 -3.99 8.49 -15.79
N LEU A 28 -3.47 7.62 -16.66
CA LEU A 28 -2.30 6.80 -16.36
C LEU A 28 -1.01 7.41 -16.93
N CYS A 29 -0.91 7.55 -18.25
CA CYS A 29 0.35 7.89 -18.92
C CYS A 29 0.53 9.38 -19.21
N GLN A 30 -0.49 10.21 -18.90
CA GLN A 30 -0.51 11.65 -19.12
C GLN A 30 -0.32 12.11 -20.57
N LYS A 31 -0.38 11.19 -21.55
CA LYS A 31 -0.40 11.53 -22.98
C LYS A 31 -1.79 12.07 -23.38
N PRO A 32 -1.89 12.94 -24.39
CA PRO A 32 -3.18 13.43 -24.88
C PRO A 32 -4.09 12.31 -25.38
N CYS A 33 -5.33 12.29 -24.92
CA CYS A 33 -6.38 11.38 -25.40
C CYS A 33 -7.00 11.97 -26.68
N LYS A 34 -6.91 11.22 -27.78
CA LYS A 34 -7.43 11.63 -29.10
C LYS A 34 -8.71 10.90 -29.53
N GLY A 35 -9.31 10.11 -28.63
CA GLY A 35 -10.54 9.38 -28.89
C GLY A 35 -11.76 10.31 -29.01
N ASN A 36 -12.82 9.84 -29.65
CA ASN A 36 -14.05 10.62 -29.89
C ASN A 36 -14.68 11.13 -28.58
N ASN A 37 -14.66 10.29 -27.53
CA ASN A 37 -15.24 10.63 -26.22
C ASN A 37 -14.23 11.28 -25.26
N ALA A 38 -13.03 11.66 -25.73
CA ALA A 38 -11.99 12.13 -24.82
C ALA A 38 -12.37 13.44 -24.10
N LYS A 39 -13.02 14.38 -24.81
CA LYS A 39 -13.44 15.68 -24.27
C LYS A 39 -14.79 15.62 -23.54
N GLU A 40 -15.64 14.70 -23.95
CA GLU A 40 -16.96 14.44 -23.37
C GLU A 40 -17.08 12.96 -23.00
N PRO A 41 -16.36 12.50 -21.97
CA PRO A 41 -16.34 11.09 -21.58
C PRO A 41 -17.70 10.66 -21.01
N GLU A 42 -18.19 9.51 -21.45
CA GLU A 42 -19.44 8.91 -20.98
C GLU A 42 -19.17 7.84 -19.91
N TYR A 43 -18.05 7.13 -20.07
CA TYR A 43 -17.62 6.05 -19.20
C TYR A 43 -16.26 6.33 -18.58
N PHE A 44 -15.94 5.58 -17.51
CA PHE A 44 -14.64 5.71 -16.85
C PHE A 44 -13.48 5.28 -17.75
N GLU A 45 -13.72 4.37 -18.71
CA GLU A 45 -12.75 3.96 -19.72
C GLU A 45 -12.33 5.10 -20.65
N ASP A 46 -13.20 6.08 -20.91
CA ASP A 46 -12.95 7.19 -21.84
C ASP A 46 -11.89 8.18 -21.30
N LEU A 47 -11.53 8.08 -20.02
CA LEU A 47 -10.49 8.91 -19.39
C LEU A 47 -9.06 8.43 -19.71
N PHE A 48 -8.92 7.39 -20.53
CA PHE A 48 -7.67 6.74 -20.89
C PHE A 48 -7.44 6.83 -22.41
N CYS A 49 -6.18 6.81 -22.83
CA CYS A 49 -5.84 6.88 -24.26
C CYS A 49 -6.15 5.59 -25.02
N ASP A 50 -6.16 4.46 -24.31
CA ASP A 50 -6.46 3.12 -24.82
C ASP A 50 -6.92 2.20 -23.68
N LEU A 51 -7.39 1.00 -24.06
CA LEU A 51 -7.80 -0.04 -23.12
C LEU A 51 -6.65 -0.50 -22.22
N ALA A 52 -5.43 -0.57 -22.75
CA ALA A 52 -4.25 -0.98 -22.00
C ALA A 52 -3.99 -0.04 -20.80
N CYS A 53 -4.04 1.29 -21.00
CA CYS A 53 -3.90 2.25 -19.91
C CYS A 53 -5.03 2.17 -18.89
N TYR A 54 -6.25 1.86 -19.33
CA TYR A 54 -7.38 1.65 -18.44
C TYR A 54 -7.17 0.41 -17.55
N GLU A 55 -6.78 -0.72 -18.13
CA GLU A 55 -6.52 -1.98 -17.42
C GLU A 55 -5.34 -1.86 -16.46
N ASP A 56 -4.23 -1.25 -16.90
CA ASP A 56 -3.07 -0.97 -16.05
C ASP A 56 -3.46 -0.08 -14.86
N TYR A 57 -4.24 0.98 -15.11
CA TYR A 57 -4.72 1.84 -14.04
C TYR A 57 -5.61 1.08 -13.05
N ARG A 58 -6.54 0.26 -13.55
CA ARG A 58 -7.42 -0.54 -12.69
C ARG A 58 -6.66 -1.52 -11.82
N THR A 59 -5.63 -2.14 -12.38
CA THR A 59 -4.73 -3.04 -11.64
C THR A 59 -4.05 -2.25 -10.53
N ARG A 60 -3.49 -1.07 -10.82
CA ARG A 60 -2.78 -0.26 -9.80
C ARG A 60 -3.69 0.37 -8.75
N ALA A 61 -4.90 0.76 -9.13
CA ALA A 61 -5.78 1.57 -8.27
C ALA A 61 -6.83 0.75 -7.50
N SER A 62 -7.06 -0.53 -7.84
CA SER A 62 -8.14 -1.32 -7.24
C SER A 62 -7.67 -2.68 -6.75
N SER A 63 -7.53 -2.81 -5.42
CA SER A 63 -7.26 -4.10 -4.76
C SER A 63 -8.31 -5.16 -5.09
N ARG A 64 -9.58 -4.77 -5.25
CA ARG A 64 -10.65 -5.69 -5.68
C ARG A 64 -10.37 -6.27 -7.07
N PHE A 65 -9.89 -5.46 -8.00
CA PHE A 65 -9.58 -5.90 -9.35
C PHE A 65 -8.38 -6.84 -9.35
N ILE A 66 -7.27 -6.49 -8.68
CA ILE A 66 -6.11 -7.39 -8.53
C ILE A 66 -6.54 -8.75 -7.96
N ARG A 67 -7.33 -8.76 -6.88
CA ARG A 67 -7.80 -10.00 -6.28
C ARG A 67 -8.65 -10.83 -7.24
N GLN A 68 -9.48 -10.18 -8.07
CA GLN A 68 -10.29 -10.86 -9.06
C GLN A 68 -9.44 -11.48 -10.18
N GLU A 69 -8.41 -10.78 -10.65
CA GLU A 69 -7.49 -11.29 -11.67
C GLU A 69 -6.63 -12.44 -11.12
N LEU A 70 -6.05 -12.29 -9.92
CA LEU A 70 -5.31 -13.37 -9.26
C LEU A 70 -6.17 -14.61 -9.05
N PHE A 71 -7.43 -14.43 -8.65
CA PHE A 71 -8.33 -15.56 -8.44
C PHE A 71 -8.65 -16.32 -9.73
N GLN A 72 -8.65 -15.66 -10.88
CA GLN A 72 -8.82 -16.34 -12.17
C GLN A 72 -7.62 -17.23 -12.52
N ILE A 73 -6.42 -16.88 -12.05
CA ILE A 73 -5.18 -17.61 -12.35
C ILE A 73 -4.88 -18.67 -11.28
N GLU A 74 -4.96 -18.31 -10.00
CA GLU A 74 -4.50 -19.11 -8.87
C GLU A 74 -5.65 -19.72 -8.05
N HIS A 75 -6.91 -19.36 -8.37
CA HIS A 75 -8.12 -19.93 -7.76
C HIS A 75 -8.20 -19.82 -6.23
N GLY A 76 -7.48 -18.87 -5.63
CA GLY A 76 -7.42 -18.73 -4.17
C GLY A 76 -6.54 -19.78 -3.48
N ILE A 77 -5.62 -20.41 -4.21
CA ILE A 77 -4.67 -21.38 -3.66
C ILE A 77 -3.40 -20.65 -3.22
N CYS A 78 -3.00 -20.83 -1.97
CA CYS A 78 -1.79 -20.22 -1.43
C CYS A 78 -0.55 -20.70 -2.20
N THR A 79 0.24 -19.79 -2.75
CA THR A 79 1.46 -20.15 -3.51
C THR A 79 2.53 -20.76 -2.62
N ASN A 80 2.56 -20.42 -1.33
CA ASN A 80 3.56 -20.89 -0.38
C ASN A 80 3.24 -22.28 0.19
N CYS A 81 2.07 -22.44 0.83
CA CYS A 81 1.70 -23.68 1.51
C CYS A 81 0.69 -24.57 0.76
N LYS A 82 0.22 -24.13 -0.42
CA LYS A 82 -0.75 -24.85 -1.27
C LYS A 82 -2.14 -25.07 -0.65
N LEU A 83 -2.45 -24.39 0.45
CA LEU A 83 -3.80 -24.37 1.02
C LEU A 83 -4.79 -23.74 0.05
N ASP A 84 -5.85 -24.46 -0.28
CA ASP A 84 -7.01 -23.95 -1.03
C ASP A 84 -7.88 -23.09 -0.09
N CYS A 85 -7.65 -21.78 -0.14
CA CYS A 85 -8.30 -20.82 0.76
C CYS A 85 -9.75 -20.54 0.34
N HIS A 86 -10.03 -20.63 -0.96
CA HIS A 86 -11.37 -20.48 -1.50
C HIS A 86 -12.29 -21.62 -1.06
N GLN A 87 -11.81 -22.86 -1.18
CA GLN A 87 -12.52 -24.03 -0.70
C GLN A 87 -12.67 -23.99 0.82
N LEU A 88 -11.64 -23.55 1.56
CA LEU A 88 -11.72 -23.36 3.00
C LEU A 88 -12.87 -22.39 3.37
N ALA A 89 -12.91 -21.18 2.80
CA ALA A 89 -13.96 -20.21 3.07
C ALA A 89 -15.36 -20.74 2.67
N THR A 90 -15.47 -21.37 1.50
CA THR A 90 -16.73 -21.93 0.99
C THR A 90 -17.27 -23.06 1.87
N ARG A 91 -16.39 -23.92 2.40
CA ARG A 91 -16.76 -25.02 3.30
C ARG A 91 -17.13 -24.54 4.70
N LEU A 92 -16.49 -23.48 5.20
CA LEU A 92 -16.77 -22.92 6.52
C LEU A 92 -18.10 -22.17 6.59
N ARG A 93 -18.48 -21.47 5.51
CA ARG A 93 -19.71 -20.64 5.47
C ARG A 93 -20.98 -21.35 5.96
N PRO A 94 -21.32 -22.56 5.49
CA PRO A 94 -22.53 -23.27 5.95
C PRO A 94 -22.38 -23.98 7.31
N LEU A 95 -21.18 -24.08 7.87
CA LEU A 95 -20.93 -24.83 9.11
C LEU A 95 -21.24 -23.97 10.35
N PRO A 96 -21.73 -24.58 11.45
CA PRO A 96 -21.82 -23.92 12.75
C PRO A 96 -20.42 -23.63 13.32
N LEU A 97 -20.33 -22.63 14.21
CA LEU A 97 -19.06 -22.12 14.75
C LEU A 97 -18.15 -23.22 15.33
N GLU A 98 -18.70 -24.16 16.11
CA GLU A 98 -17.91 -25.25 16.70
C GLU A 98 -17.24 -26.13 15.64
N ARG A 99 -17.99 -26.51 14.59
CA ARG A 99 -17.46 -27.34 13.48
C ARG A 99 -16.49 -26.58 12.60
N ARG A 100 -16.56 -25.24 12.55
CA ARG A 100 -15.60 -24.42 11.81
C ARG A 100 -14.19 -24.59 12.39
N ARG A 101 -14.05 -24.54 13.73
CA ARG A 101 -12.74 -24.72 14.39
C ARG A 101 -12.12 -26.09 14.11
N GLU A 102 -12.91 -27.15 14.26
CA GLU A 102 -12.46 -28.52 13.98
C GLU A 102 -12.00 -28.68 12.53
N TYR A 103 -12.76 -28.12 11.58
CA TYR A 103 -12.41 -28.17 10.16
C TYR A 103 -11.12 -27.40 9.87
N VAL A 104 -10.95 -26.19 10.42
CA VAL A 104 -9.72 -25.41 10.26
C VAL A 104 -8.52 -26.15 10.85
N ASN A 105 -8.63 -26.74 12.03
CA ASN A 105 -7.55 -27.52 12.64
C ASN A 105 -7.08 -28.67 11.72
N LYS A 106 -8.04 -29.35 11.08
CA LYS A 106 -7.75 -30.47 10.17
C LYS A 106 -7.07 -30.04 8.87
N VAL A 107 -7.52 -28.93 8.28
CA VAL A 107 -7.13 -28.52 6.91
C VAL A 107 -5.99 -27.50 6.90
N ALA A 108 -5.91 -26.65 7.92
CA ALA A 108 -4.97 -25.53 8.00
C ALA A 108 -4.38 -25.41 9.43
N PRO A 109 -3.55 -26.37 9.88
CA PRO A 109 -3.01 -26.38 11.24
C PRO A 109 -2.15 -25.14 11.56
N GLU A 110 -1.39 -24.63 10.58
CA GLU A 110 -0.60 -23.40 10.71
C GLU A 110 -1.46 -22.16 10.99
N LEU A 111 -2.65 -22.10 10.39
CA LEU A 111 -3.63 -21.04 10.65
C LEU A 111 -4.28 -21.24 12.01
N PHE A 112 -4.60 -22.49 12.36
CA PHE A 112 -5.20 -22.85 13.64
C PHE A 112 -4.32 -22.47 14.83
N ALA A 113 -3.01 -22.58 14.71
CA ALA A 113 -2.06 -22.15 15.74
C ALA A 113 -2.11 -20.64 16.05
N ARG A 114 -2.70 -19.82 15.18
CA ARG A 114 -2.71 -18.35 15.28
C ARG A 114 -4.07 -17.86 15.73
N LYS A 115 -4.22 -17.70 17.04
CA LYS A 115 -5.49 -17.35 17.71
C LYS A 115 -6.29 -16.25 16.99
N ASN A 116 -5.68 -15.09 16.75
CA ASN A 116 -6.41 -13.95 16.15
C ASN A 116 -6.90 -14.24 14.73
N LEU A 117 -6.05 -14.86 13.89
CA LEU A 117 -6.42 -15.20 12.50
C LEU A 117 -7.50 -16.29 12.45
N LEU A 118 -7.39 -17.27 13.35
CA LEU A 118 -8.41 -18.30 13.52
C LEU A 118 -9.77 -17.70 13.89
N GLU A 119 -9.82 -16.83 14.91
CA GLU A 119 -11.06 -16.19 15.33
C GLU A 119 -11.70 -15.37 14.21
N THR A 120 -10.90 -14.59 13.47
CA THR A 120 -11.41 -13.79 12.35
C THR A 120 -12.05 -14.68 11.27
N LEU A 121 -11.35 -15.75 10.85
CA LEU A 121 -11.86 -16.64 9.80
C LEU A 121 -13.07 -17.48 10.26
N VAL A 122 -13.06 -17.96 11.52
CA VAL A 122 -14.14 -18.76 12.07
C VAL A 122 -15.42 -17.94 12.23
N ASN A 123 -15.32 -16.69 12.67
CA ASN A 123 -16.48 -15.82 12.84
C ASN A 123 -17.03 -15.33 11.49
N ASP A 124 -16.15 -14.96 10.55
CA ASP A 124 -16.53 -14.46 9.22
C ASP A 124 -15.72 -15.16 8.10
N PRO A 125 -16.22 -16.28 7.55
CA PRO A 125 -15.52 -17.06 6.52
C PRO A 125 -15.68 -16.43 5.12
N THR A 126 -15.10 -15.25 4.95
CA THR A 126 -14.99 -14.54 3.67
C THR A 126 -13.63 -14.80 3.01
N GLU A 127 -13.57 -14.63 1.69
CA GLU A 127 -12.31 -14.69 0.92
C GLU A 127 -11.25 -13.74 1.50
N GLY A 128 -11.69 -12.58 2.01
CA GLY A 128 -10.85 -11.58 2.67
C GLY A 128 -10.11 -12.12 3.90
N ASN A 129 -10.75 -13.00 4.66
CA ASN A 129 -10.19 -13.56 5.88
C ASN A 129 -9.47 -14.90 5.66
N ALA A 130 -9.55 -15.47 4.46
CA ALA A 130 -8.88 -16.72 4.10
C ALA A 130 -7.55 -16.48 3.36
N TRP A 131 -7.50 -15.49 2.46
CA TRP A 131 -6.29 -15.17 1.69
C TRP A 131 -6.19 -13.69 1.28
N HIS A 132 -4.96 -13.28 0.99
CA HIS A 132 -4.58 -11.94 0.53
C HIS A 132 -3.75 -11.98 -0.75
N ALA A 133 -3.81 -10.91 -1.53
CA ALA A 133 -2.90 -10.63 -2.62
C ALA A 133 -1.63 -10.00 -2.05
N ASP A 134 -0.49 -10.66 -2.20
CA ASP A 134 0.81 -10.23 -1.71
C ASP A 134 1.75 -9.91 -2.88
N HIS A 135 2.74 -9.04 -2.64
CA HIS A 135 3.77 -8.75 -3.64
C HIS A 135 4.87 -9.83 -3.61
N ILE A 136 5.26 -10.34 -4.77
CA ILE A 136 6.42 -11.24 -4.91
C ILE A 136 7.70 -10.49 -4.55
N ILE A 137 7.89 -9.32 -5.14
CA ILE A 137 8.94 -8.35 -4.79
C ILE A 137 8.27 -7.24 -3.97
N PRO A 138 8.65 -7.02 -2.70
CA PRO A 138 8.00 -6.02 -1.86
C PRO A 138 8.35 -4.59 -2.27
N VAL A 139 7.44 -3.65 -1.97
CA VAL A 139 7.56 -2.23 -2.32
C VAL A 139 8.90 -1.60 -1.87
N PHE A 140 9.37 -1.91 -0.66
CA PHE A 140 10.62 -1.34 -0.14
C PHE A 140 11.89 -1.82 -0.87
N ARG A 141 11.79 -2.88 -1.68
CA ARG A 141 12.84 -3.36 -2.60
C ARG A 141 12.58 -2.93 -4.05
N GLY A 142 11.72 -1.95 -4.28
CA GLY A 142 11.38 -1.47 -5.63
C GLY A 142 10.22 -2.21 -6.29
N GLY A 143 9.53 -3.13 -5.60
CA GLY A 143 8.36 -3.83 -6.13
C GLY A 143 7.05 -3.04 -6.04
N GLY A 144 7.12 -1.71 -6.09
CA GLY A 144 5.95 -0.82 -5.99
C GLY A 144 5.01 -0.85 -7.21
N GLU A 145 5.40 -1.58 -8.26
CA GLU A 145 4.50 -1.85 -9.39
C GLU A 145 3.48 -2.93 -8.97
N CYS A 146 2.24 -2.50 -8.73
CA CYS A 146 1.08 -3.37 -8.51
C CYS A 146 0.63 -4.06 -9.82
N ARG A 147 1.57 -4.56 -10.62
CA ARG A 147 1.24 -5.34 -11.82
C ARG A 147 0.98 -6.78 -11.44
N LEU A 148 0.13 -7.46 -12.20
CA LEU A 148 -0.34 -8.81 -11.86
C LEU A 148 0.82 -9.82 -11.75
N GLU A 149 1.89 -9.64 -12.53
CA GLU A 149 3.07 -10.52 -12.54
C GLU A 149 3.88 -10.44 -11.23
N ASN A 150 3.78 -9.33 -10.50
CA ASN A 150 4.43 -9.15 -9.20
C ASN A 150 3.49 -9.48 -8.03
N MET A 151 2.32 -10.06 -8.30
CA MET A 151 1.36 -10.43 -7.28
C MET A 151 1.28 -11.95 -7.12
N ARG A 152 0.91 -12.41 -5.93
CA ARG A 152 0.67 -13.81 -5.60
C ARG A 152 -0.42 -13.97 -4.55
N THR A 153 -1.09 -15.10 -4.53
CA THR A 153 -2.06 -15.48 -3.50
C THR A 153 -1.36 -16.10 -2.30
N LEU A 154 -1.55 -15.51 -1.11
CA LEU A 154 -1.12 -16.11 0.15
C LEU A 154 -2.32 -16.31 1.08
N CYS A 155 -2.38 -17.45 1.77
CA CYS A 155 -3.28 -17.58 2.91
C CYS A 155 -2.93 -16.55 3.99
N VAL A 156 -3.89 -16.18 4.83
CA VAL A 156 -3.65 -15.16 5.88
C VAL A 156 -2.51 -15.51 6.84
N ALA A 157 -2.26 -16.81 7.07
CA ALA A 157 -1.12 -17.28 7.84
C ALA A 157 0.20 -16.94 7.11
N CYS A 158 0.43 -17.48 5.91
CA CYS A 158 1.66 -17.21 5.15
C CYS A 158 1.88 -15.71 4.90
N HIS A 159 0.80 -14.95 4.67
CA HIS A 159 0.87 -13.49 4.54
C HIS A 159 1.39 -12.82 5.82
N ALA A 160 0.95 -13.25 7.01
CA ALA A 160 1.43 -12.72 8.28
C ALA A 160 2.93 -12.98 8.46
N ASP A 161 3.41 -14.17 8.08
CA ASP A 161 4.84 -14.53 8.19
C ASP A 161 5.70 -13.67 7.25
N VAL A 162 5.26 -13.50 6.01
CA VAL A 162 5.92 -12.62 5.04
C VAL A 162 5.94 -11.17 5.52
N THR A 163 4.81 -10.68 6.04
CA THR A 163 4.71 -9.32 6.58
C THR A 163 5.66 -9.10 7.75
N ALA A 164 5.74 -10.06 8.68
CA ALA A 164 6.65 -9.99 9.82
C ALA A 164 8.12 -9.96 9.38
N ALA A 165 8.52 -10.84 8.46
CA ALA A 165 9.86 -10.86 7.90
C ALA A 165 10.22 -9.55 7.20
N GLN A 166 9.32 -9.03 6.36
CA GLN A 166 9.50 -7.74 5.68
C GLN A 166 9.59 -6.56 6.65
N CYS A 167 8.82 -6.58 7.75
CA CYS A 167 8.89 -5.55 8.78
C CYS A 167 10.27 -5.50 9.46
N VAL A 168 10.84 -6.66 9.79
CA VAL A 168 12.19 -6.76 10.38
C VAL A 168 13.24 -6.24 9.40
N GLU A 169 13.18 -6.70 8.15
CA GLU A 169 14.13 -6.29 7.12
C GLU A 169 14.07 -4.77 6.86
N ARG A 170 12.87 -4.22 6.70
CA ARG A 170 12.67 -2.79 6.48
C ARG A 170 13.19 -1.95 7.65
N ARG A 171 13.02 -2.42 8.89
CA ARG A 171 13.56 -1.75 10.07
C ARG A 171 15.10 -1.72 10.04
N LEU A 172 15.73 -2.83 9.70
CA LEU A 172 17.18 -2.93 9.57
C LEU A 172 17.72 -1.96 8.49
N ILE A 173 17.12 -1.97 7.30
CA ILE A 173 17.53 -1.09 6.19
C ILE A 173 17.39 0.39 6.59
N ARG A 174 16.26 0.77 7.20
CA ARG A 174 16.04 2.15 7.67
C ARG A 174 17.05 2.56 8.73
N SER A 175 17.34 1.70 9.71
CA SER A 175 18.33 1.97 10.75
C SER A 175 19.73 2.18 10.15
N LYS A 176 20.14 1.33 9.19
CA LYS A 176 21.43 1.47 8.50
C LYS A 176 21.51 2.75 7.68
N ALA A 177 20.49 3.05 6.89
CA ALA A 177 20.43 4.28 6.09
C ALA A 177 20.46 5.52 6.98
N ARG A 178 19.75 5.47 8.11
CA ARG A 178 19.74 6.55 9.11
C ARG A 178 21.11 6.77 9.72
N LYS A 179 21.81 5.70 10.13
CA LYS A 179 23.17 5.78 10.64
C LYS A 179 24.13 6.37 9.60
N GLN A 180 24.08 5.87 8.37
CA GLN A 180 24.88 6.40 7.26
C GLN A 180 24.63 7.89 7.03
N LEU A 181 23.38 8.32 7.06
CA LEU A 181 23.04 9.73 6.94
C LEU A 181 23.62 10.56 8.10
N LYS A 182 23.47 10.11 9.35
CA LYS A 182 24.05 10.78 10.53
C LYS A 182 25.57 10.89 10.43
N ASP A 183 26.25 9.82 10.02
CA ASP A 183 27.70 9.80 9.82
C ASP A 183 28.12 10.80 8.73
N THR A 184 27.43 10.82 7.57
CA THR A 184 27.71 11.78 6.49
C THR A 184 27.47 13.23 6.89
N LEU A 185 26.42 13.51 7.66
CA LEU A 185 26.14 14.87 8.16
C LEU A 185 27.21 15.32 9.16
N ASN A 186 27.67 14.43 10.03
CA ASN A 186 28.76 14.70 10.97
C ASN A 186 30.09 14.97 10.24
N GLU A 187 30.41 14.19 9.21
CA GLU A 187 31.60 14.42 8.37
C GLU A 187 31.56 15.80 7.69
N LEU A 188 30.39 16.19 7.13
CA LEU A 188 30.21 17.51 6.53
C LEU A 188 30.35 18.64 7.56
N ARG A 189 29.82 18.46 8.77
CA ARG A 189 29.93 19.44 9.87
C ARG A 189 31.36 19.61 10.38
N ASN A 190 32.15 18.53 10.36
CA ASN A 190 33.51 18.50 10.91
C ASN A 190 34.61 18.86 9.89
N ASN A 191 34.27 19.17 8.63
CA ASN A 191 35.24 19.55 7.62
C ASN A 191 35.55 21.07 7.68
N PRO A 192 36.77 21.50 8.07
CA PRO A 192 37.09 22.91 8.31
C PRO A 192 37.20 23.79 7.04
N ASN A 193 36.97 23.24 5.85
CA ASN A 193 37.10 23.95 4.57
C ASN A 193 35.77 24.43 3.95
N GLN A 194 34.69 24.53 4.73
CA GLN A 194 33.51 25.31 4.36
C GLN A 194 33.17 26.33 5.46
N THR A 195 33.88 27.45 5.45
CA THR A 195 33.34 28.68 6.03
C THR A 195 32.28 29.24 5.07
N ASN A 196 31.11 29.53 5.65
CA ASN A 196 29.88 30.05 5.03
C ASN A 196 29.00 29.02 4.32
N LEU A 197 28.07 28.42 5.06
CA LEU A 197 26.62 28.63 4.89
C LEU A 197 25.94 28.04 6.15
N LEU A 198 24.92 28.75 6.65
CA LEU A 198 24.13 28.49 7.87
C LEU A 198 24.71 29.12 9.15
N ALA A 199 24.46 30.43 9.28
CA ALA A 199 24.31 31.06 10.58
C ALA A 199 22.98 30.62 11.23
N ASP A 200 22.98 30.61 12.56
CA ASP A 200 21.87 30.41 13.50
C ASP A 200 21.26 29.01 13.66
N ASN A 201 21.74 28.27 14.66
CA ASN A 201 21.18 28.35 16.02
C ASN A 201 22.03 27.51 16.98
N ARG A 202 22.79 28.17 17.85
CA ARG A 202 23.38 27.52 19.02
C ARG A 202 22.31 27.44 20.10
N LYS A 203 21.92 26.23 20.46
CA LYS A 203 21.51 25.95 21.84
C LYS A 203 22.16 24.65 22.28
N GLU A 204 23.27 24.79 22.99
CA GLU A 204 23.81 23.72 23.82
C GLU A 204 22.77 23.42 24.89
N THR A 205 22.34 22.16 25.01
CA THR A 205 21.78 21.67 26.28
C THR A 205 22.17 20.21 26.45
N ASP A 206 22.68 19.96 27.64
CA ASP A 206 23.39 18.80 28.14
C ASP A 206 22.43 17.71 28.65
N CYS A 207 22.89 16.46 28.55
CA CYS A 207 22.42 15.19 29.13
C CYS A 207 21.00 15.10 29.75
N SER A 208 20.10 14.28 29.16
CA SER A 208 19.53 13.07 29.80
C SER A 208 18.46 12.39 28.92
N GLU A 209 18.56 11.05 28.91
CA GLU A 209 17.49 10.07 28.69
C GLU A 209 16.97 9.78 27.27
N GLU A 210 16.87 8.48 27.03
CA GLU A 210 16.72 7.78 25.77
C GLU A 210 15.27 7.86 25.26
N GLU A 211 14.85 8.93 24.57
CA GLU A 211 13.60 8.89 23.76
C GLU A 211 13.45 9.98 22.67
N GLU A 212 14.35 10.97 22.53
CA GLU A 212 14.14 12.15 21.68
C GLU A 212 14.92 12.22 20.34
N GLU A 213 15.56 11.16 19.85
CA GLU A 213 16.35 11.29 18.61
C GLU A 213 15.52 11.24 17.31
N GLU A 214 14.19 11.16 17.28
CA GLU A 214 13.44 11.20 16.00
C GLU A 214 13.52 12.56 15.27
N ASP A 215 13.90 13.64 15.96
CA ASP A 215 13.82 15.03 15.46
C ASP A 215 15.01 15.47 14.58
N GLU A 216 16.22 14.91 14.75
CA GLU A 216 17.44 15.44 14.09
C GLU A 216 17.50 15.26 12.56
N LEU A 217 16.56 14.51 11.96
CA LEU A 217 16.54 14.20 10.53
C LEU A 217 15.24 14.61 9.83
N LEU A 218 14.34 15.30 10.53
CA LEU A 218 13.13 15.84 9.93
C LEU A 218 13.45 17.17 9.26
N VAL A 219 13.14 17.26 7.96
CA VAL A 219 13.18 18.53 7.22
C VAL A 219 11.75 19.03 7.12
N GLU A 220 11.49 20.25 7.60
CA GLU A 220 10.21 20.89 7.38
C GLU A 220 10.02 21.19 5.90
N VAL A 221 9.01 20.56 5.29
CA VAL A 221 8.63 20.81 3.90
C VAL A 221 7.29 21.57 3.93
N PRO A 222 7.25 22.85 3.53
CA PRO A 222 6.01 23.64 3.54
C PRO A 222 4.91 22.96 2.73
N GLY A 223 3.73 22.78 3.35
CA GLY A 223 2.57 22.12 2.72
C GLY A 223 2.61 20.58 2.68
N SER A 224 3.61 19.94 3.31
CA SER A 224 3.60 18.49 3.50
C SER A 224 2.55 18.07 4.53
N SER A 225 1.83 16.97 4.26
CA SER A 225 0.87 16.37 5.19
C SER A 225 1.49 15.84 6.48
N TYR A 226 2.82 15.82 6.56
CA TYR A 226 3.61 15.35 7.70
C TYR A 226 4.30 16.49 8.47
N SER A 227 4.10 17.75 8.05
CA SER A 227 4.58 18.91 8.82
C SER A 227 3.66 19.12 10.01
N ILE A 228 4.23 19.18 11.21
CA ILE A 228 3.48 19.47 12.43
C ILE A 228 3.01 20.92 12.32
N ASP A 229 1.73 21.14 12.04
CA ASP A 229 1.12 22.46 12.21
C ASP A 229 1.25 22.85 13.69
N GLN A 230 2.23 23.71 13.99
CA GLN A 230 2.33 24.33 15.30
C GLN A 230 1.01 25.08 15.55
N LYS A 231 0.18 24.49 16.41
CA LYS A 231 -1.06 25.09 16.89
C LYS A 231 -0.75 26.51 17.38
N ILE A 232 -1.32 27.49 16.69
CA ILE A 232 -1.39 28.86 17.16
C ILE A 232 -2.19 28.83 18.47
N SER A 233 -1.48 28.96 19.59
CA SER A 233 -2.09 29.29 20.88
C SER A 233 -2.71 30.69 20.76
N PRO A 234 -3.99 30.88 21.11
CA PRO A 234 -4.55 32.22 21.16
C PRO A 234 -3.93 32.96 22.35
N ALA A 235 -3.18 34.02 22.08
CA ALA A 235 -2.76 34.96 23.11
C ALA A 235 -3.95 35.86 23.47
N SER A 236 -4.26 35.86 24.78
CA SER A 236 -4.93 36.87 25.61
C SER A 236 -6.11 37.68 25.05
#